data_AF-A0A2M6XA11-F1
#
_entry.id   AF-A0A2M6XA11-F1
#
_cell.length_a   1.000
_cell.length_b   1.000
_cell.length_c   1.000
_cell.angle_alpha   90.00
_cell.angle_beta   90.00
_cell.angle_gamma   90.00
#
_symmetry.space_group_name_H-M   'P 1'
#
loop_
_entity.id
_entity.type
_entity.pdbx_description
1 polymer ?
#
loop_
_entity_poly.entity_id
_entity_poly.type
_entity_poly.pdbx_seq_one_letter_code
_entity_poly.pdbx_strand_id
1 'polypeptide(L)'
;MAKEEWNNADLISWRSEKTKTQWTAEFREKRKIAYDKIYLNSSVAFAKNIYTKFGNLTNYDQERRSLPKKNANLLKLETLLNRFFAGNETRLTEAAANYNHKIVRIERVAKKIDVYDIEVPNTHNFALASGIFVHNSAKQGRDRHTQATLPLRGKVLNVERARLDKILTNNELKSLIIAMGTNIGEQFDITKLRYNRIIIMTDADVDGSHIRTLLLTLFFRYFQDLLTQGHIFIAQPPLFSIRQGKDVEWIYNEEKLEEFKKKMKITDDDLTAVAEEAAASNEAKEKNETKEKVVSRGKFVIQRYKGLGEMNPEQLWETTMNPEHRLLKIVTVEDAEKANEI
;
A
#
# COMPACT_ATOMS: atom_id res chain seq x y z
N MET A 1 28.84 -50.35 -12.40
CA MET A 1 29.14 -49.37 -11.33
C MET A 1 27.91 -48.92 -10.55
N ALA A 2 27.07 -47.98 -11.01
CA ALA A 2 25.98 -47.43 -10.16
C ALA A 2 24.89 -48.43 -9.70
N LYS A 3 24.68 -49.56 -10.39
CA LYS A 3 23.72 -50.62 -9.95
C LYS A 3 24.33 -51.63 -8.99
N GLU A 4 25.66 -51.83 -9.02
CA GLU A 4 26.37 -52.79 -8.16
C GLU A 4 26.53 -52.25 -6.74
N GLU A 5 26.70 -50.94 -6.60
CA GLU A 5 26.78 -50.23 -5.31
C GLU A 5 25.48 -50.25 -4.50
N TRP A 6 24.34 -50.57 -5.13
CA TRP A 6 23.03 -50.66 -4.44
C TRP A 6 22.79 -52.01 -3.76
N ASN A 7 23.59 -53.04 -4.06
CA ASN A 7 23.44 -54.39 -3.49
C ASN A 7 24.48 -54.70 -2.40
N ASN A 8 25.36 -53.76 -2.06
CA ASN A 8 26.37 -53.94 -1.00
C ASN A 8 25.73 -53.79 0.40
N ALA A 9 25.78 -54.87 1.19
CA ALA A 9 25.15 -54.96 2.52
C ALA A 9 25.69 -53.93 3.53
N ASP A 10 26.99 -53.61 3.47
CA ASP A 10 27.63 -52.66 4.37
C ASP A 10 27.17 -51.23 4.08
N LEU A 11 27.03 -50.89 2.79
CA LEU A 11 26.49 -49.62 2.33
C LEU A 11 25.02 -49.45 2.71
N ILE A 12 24.22 -50.52 2.72
CA ILE A 12 22.82 -50.50 3.15
C ILE A 12 22.73 -50.25 4.67
N SER A 13 23.54 -50.95 5.47
CA SER A 13 23.59 -50.78 6.93
C SER A 13 24.03 -49.36 7.30
N TRP A 14 25.10 -48.87 6.69
CA TRP A 14 25.59 -47.51 6.90
C TRP A 14 24.57 -46.44 6.51
N ARG A 15 23.86 -46.60 5.39
CA ARG A 15 22.77 -45.69 4.99
C ARG A 15 21.61 -45.70 5.98
N SER A 16 21.28 -46.86 6.55
CA SER A 16 20.23 -47.00 7.57
C SER A 16 20.57 -46.19 8.83
N GLU A 17 21.80 -46.31 9.33
CA GLU A 17 22.28 -45.56 10.50
C GLU A 17 22.39 -44.05 10.22
N LYS A 18 22.94 -43.67 9.06
CA LYS A 18 23.00 -42.26 8.63
C LYS A 18 21.62 -41.65 8.43
N THR A 19 20.66 -42.43 7.92
CA THR A 19 19.27 -41.99 7.82
C THR A 19 18.71 -41.75 9.22
N LYS A 20 18.82 -42.71 10.15
CA LYS A 20 18.32 -42.58 11.53
C LYS A 20 18.85 -41.34 12.26
N THR A 21 20.12 -41.01 12.08
CA THR A 21 20.74 -39.81 12.68
C THR A 21 20.23 -38.49 12.07
N GLN A 22 19.79 -38.49 10.81
CA GLN A 22 19.15 -37.34 10.16
C GLN A 22 17.69 -37.12 10.57
N TRP A 23 17.01 -38.14 11.14
CA TRP A 23 15.61 -38.04 11.59
C TRP A 23 15.48 -37.36 12.97
N THR A 24 15.98 -36.13 13.08
CA THR A 24 15.75 -35.27 14.26
C THR A 24 14.28 -34.87 14.39
N ALA A 25 13.85 -34.43 15.57
CA ALA A 25 12.48 -33.94 15.80
C ALA A 25 12.13 -32.78 14.85
N GLU A 26 13.07 -31.84 14.67
CA GLU A 26 12.91 -30.71 13.76
C GLU A 26 12.82 -31.14 12.28
N PHE A 27 13.63 -32.12 11.86
CA PHE A 27 13.57 -32.66 10.50
C PHE A 27 12.24 -33.37 10.23
N ARG A 28 11.71 -34.10 11.23
CA ARG A 28 10.37 -34.73 11.14
C ARG A 28 9.28 -33.69 10.92
N GLU A 29 9.35 -32.57 11.62
CA GLU A 29 8.36 -31.50 11.51
C GLU A 29 8.44 -30.77 10.15
N LYS A 30 9.63 -30.37 9.71
CA LYS A 30 9.83 -29.79 8.37
C LYS A 30 9.37 -30.72 7.25
N ARG A 31 9.69 -32.02 7.38
CA ARG A 31 9.27 -33.05 6.42
C ARG A 31 7.76 -33.25 6.44
N LYS A 32 7.12 -33.23 7.62
CA LYS A 32 5.66 -33.30 7.75
C LYS A 32 4.97 -32.12 7.06
N ILE A 33 5.46 -30.89 7.24
CA ILE A 33 4.91 -29.69 6.58
C ILE A 33 5.04 -29.79 5.05
N ALA A 34 6.21 -30.18 4.55
CA ALA A 34 6.43 -30.32 3.11
C ALA A 34 5.55 -31.43 2.50
N TYR A 35 5.42 -32.56 3.22
CA TYR A 35 4.55 -33.66 2.84
C TYR A 35 3.09 -33.21 2.83
N ASP A 36 2.60 -32.59 3.90
CA ASP A 36 1.25 -32.06 4.01
C ASP A 36 0.89 -31.12 2.85
N LYS A 37 1.80 -30.23 2.46
CA LYS A 37 1.62 -29.34 1.31
C LYS A 37 1.43 -30.08 -0.02
N ILE A 38 2.18 -31.16 -0.26
CA ILE A 38 2.08 -31.97 -1.48
C ILE A 38 0.73 -32.69 -1.54
N TYR A 39 0.32 -33.31 -0.44
CA TYR A 39 -0.96 -34.02 -0.36
C TYR A 39 -2.16 -33.07 -0.48
N LEU A 40 -2.10 -31.94 0.21
CA LEU A 40 -3.13 -30.91 0.14
C LEU A 40 -3.29 -30.42 -1.30
N ASN A 41 -2.21 -29.96 -1.93
CA ASN A 41 -2.27 -29.44 -3.30
C ASN A 41 -2.77 -30.48 -4.30
N SER A 42 -2.27 -31.71 -4.22
CA SER A 42 -2.67 -32.78 -5.15
C SER A 42 -4.14 -33.18 -4.95
N SER A 43 -4.60 -33.25 -3.69
CA SER A 43 -5.96 -33.71 -3.36
C SER A 43 -7.01 -32.63 -3.64
N VAL A 44 -6.72 -31.35 -3.37
CA VAL A 44 -7.67 -30.26 -3.70
C VAL A 44 -7.72 -30.01 -5.22
N ALA A 45 -6.62 -30.24 -5.95
CA ALA A 45 -6.65 -30.30 -7.43
C ALA A 45 -7.60 -31.35 -7.97
N PHE A 46 -7.51 -32.54 -7.38
CA PHE A 46 -8.41 -33.61 -7.75
C PHE A 46 -9.86 -33.28 -7.36
N ALA A 47 -10.08 -32.70 -6.18
CA ALA A 47 -11.39 -32.24 -5.73
C ALA A 47 -12.01 -31.22 -6.69
N LYS A 48 -11.24 -30.27 -7.23
CA LYS A 48 -11.70 -29.33 -8.28
C LYS A 48 -12.25 -30.05 -9.49
N ASN A 49 -11.54 -31.08 -9.98
CA ASN A 49 -11.94 -31.83 -11.16
C ASN A 49 -13.29 -32.54 -10.91
N ILE A 50 -13.45 -33.14 -9.72
CA ILE A 50 -14.70 -33.79 -9.32
C ILE A 50 -15.83 -32.77 -9.20
N TYR A 51 -15.58 -31.66 -8.49
CA TYR A 51 -16.55 -30.59 -8.31
C TYR A 51 -16.99 -29.98 -9.66
N THR A 52 -16.07 -29.82 -10.60
CA THR A 52 -16.38 -29.31 -11.95
C THR A 52 -17.21 -30.31 -12.76
N LYS A 53 -17.01 -31.62 -12.55
CA LYS A 53 -17.71 -32.69 -13.27
C LYS A 53 -19.12 -32.94 -12.74
N PHE A 54 -19.32 -32.84 -11.42
CA PHE A 54 -20.56 -33.28 -10.76
C PHE A 54 -21.28 -32.18 -9.97
N GLY A 55 -20.70 -30.98 -9.84
CA GLY A 55 -21.23 -29.88 -9.02
C GLY A 55 -21.11 -30.10 -7.51
N ASN A 56 -20.59 -31.26 -7.07
CA ASN A 56 -20.40 -31.65 -5.67
C ASN A 56 -19.25 -32.67 -5.57
N LEU A 57 -18.89 -33.05 -4.34
CA LEU A 57 -17.76 -33.95 -4.05
C LEU A 57 -18.18 -35.38 -3.69
N THR A 58 -19.45 -35.77 -3.84
CA THR A 58 -19.95 -37.08 -3.40
C THR A 58 -19.26 -38.24 -4.12
N ASN A 59 -18.93 -38.05 -5.41
CA ASN A 59 -18.29 -39.06 -6.24
C ASN A 59 -16.76 -39.09 -6.14
N TYR A 60 -16.16 -38.30 -5.24
CA TYR A 60 -14.71 -38.12 -5.15
C TYR A 60 -13.94 -39.44 -4.96
N ASP A 61 -14.35 -40.27 -4.00
CA ASP A 61 -13.61 -41.49 -3.66
C ASP A 61 -13.81 -42.62 -4.67
N GLN A 62 -14.95 -42.66 -5.35
CA GLN A 62 -15.21 -43.58 -6.45
C GLN A 62 -14.31 -43.25 -7.65
N GLU A 63 -14.26 -41.97 -8.04
CA GLU A 63 -13.43 -41.50 -9.15
C GLU A 63 -11.94 -41.67 -8.84
N ARG A 64 -11.52 -41.42 -7.59
CA ARG A 64 -10.13 -41.65 -7.14
C ARG A 64 -9.69 -43.11 -7.31
N ARG A 65 -10.58 -44.07 -7.05
CA ARG A 65 -10.31 -45.52 -7.20
C ARG A 65 -10.26 -45.97 -8.65
N SER A 66 -11.01 -45.30 -9.52
CA SER A 66 -11.09 -45.61 -10.95
C SER A 66 -9.91 -45.12 -11.79
N LEU A 67 -8.92 -44.44 -11.19
CA LEU A 67 -7.78 -43.90 -11.92
C LEU A 67 -6.88 -45.00 -12.52
N PRO A 68 -6.46 -44.89 -13.80
CA PRO A 68 -5.65 -45.89 -14.48
C PRO A 68 -4.23 -46.04 -13.93
N LYS A 69 -3.70 -44.98 -13.26
CA LYS A 69 -2.47 -45.02 -12.48
C LYS A 69 -2.76 -44.56 -11.06
N LYS A 70 -2.33 -45.37 -10.08
CA LYS A 70 -2.48 -45.03 -8.66
C LYS A 70 -1.60 -43.83 -8.32
N ASN A 71 -2.24 -42.70 -8.02
CA ASN A 71 -1.53 -41.53 -7.50
C ASN A 71 -1.37 -41.66 -5.97
N ALA A 72 -0.12 -41.82 -5.52
CA ALA A 72 0.21 -41.98 -4.10
C ALA A 72 -0.04 -40.71 -3.26
N ASN A 73 -0.24 -39.56 -3.90
CA ASN A 73 -0.44 -38.26 -3.25
C ASN A 73 -1.91 -37.86 -3.08
N LEU A 74 -2.86 -38.69 -3.54
CA LEU A 74 -4.30 -38.43 -3.41
C LEU A 74 -4.86 -39.05 -2.13
N LEU A 75 -5.36 -38.20 -1.24
CA LEU A 75 -6.06 -38.62 -0.04
C LEU A 75 -7.49 -39.07 -0.37
N LYS A 76 -8.05 -39.94 0.48
CA LYS A 76 -9.50 -40.18 0.55
C LYS A 76 -10.22 -38.89 0.92
N LEU A 77 -11.49 -38.74 0.54
CA LEU A 77 -12.25 -37.53 0.82
C LEU A 77 -12.29 -37.25 2.33
N GLU A 78 -12.63 -38.27 3.11
CA GLU A 78 -12.67 -38.22 4.57
C GLU A 78 -11.31 -37.82 5.18
N THR A 79 -10.21 -38.34 4.63
CA THR A 79 -8.86 -38.02 5.12
C THR A 79 -8.45 -36.59 4.74
N LEU A 80 -8.79 -36.12 3.55
CA LEU A 80 -8.57 -34.73 3.11
C LEU A 80 -9.37 -33.77 4.02
N LEU A 81 -10.64 -34.08 4.24
CA LEU A 81 -11.58 -33.33 5.06
C LEU A 81 -11.10 -33.21 6.51
N ASN A 82 -10.74 -34.32 7.14
CA ASN A 82 -10.31 -34.33 8.54
C ASN A 82 -8.91 -33.73 8.73
N ARG A 83 -7.98 -33.98 7.80
CA ARG A 83 -6.58 -33.54 7.94
C ARG A 83 -6.39 -32.05 7.66
N PHE A 84 -7.16 -31.47 6.74
CA PHE A 84 -6.92 -30.09 6.26
C PHE A 84 -8.10 -29.14 6.42
N PHE A 85 -9.31 -29.66 6.59
CA PHE A 85 -10.53 -28.85 6.68
C PHE A 85 -11.30 -29.05 8.00
N ALA A 86 -10.70 -29.76 8.97
CA ALA A 86 -11.27 -30.00 10.30
C ALA A 86 -12.70 -30.59 10.27
N GLY A 87 -13.00 -31.46 9.30
CA GLY A 87 -14.34 -32.06 9.17
C GLY A 87 -15.36 -31.17 8.44
N ASN A 88 -15.00 -29.95 8.02
CA ASN A 88 -15.95 -29.00 7.43
C ASN A 88 -16.08 -29.19 5.91
N GLU A 89 -17.19 -29.81 5.49
CA GLU A 89 -17.47 -30.12 4.09
C GLU A 89 -17.68 -28.87 3.23
N THR A 90 -18.31 -27.83 3.79
CA THR A 90 -18.54 -26.55 3.10
C THR A 90 -17.22 -25.90 2.71
N ARG A 91 -16.26 -25.81 3.63
CA ARG A 91 -14.93 -25.23 3.36
C ARG A 91 -14.13 -26.02 2.33
N LEU A 92 -14.22 -27.35 2.36
CA LEU A 92 -13.58 -28.19 1.34
C LEU A 92 -14.22 -27.97 -0.03
N THR A 93 -15.54 -27.85 -0.07
CA THR A 93 -16.31 -27.61 -1.30
C THR A 93 -15.98 -26.24 -1.89
N GLU A 94 -15.91 -25.18 -1.06
CA GLU A 94 -15.48 -23.84 -1.47
C GLU A 94 -14.02 -23.83 -1.95
N ALA A 95 -13.12 -24.50 -1.25
CA ALA A 95 -11.72 -24.61 -1.64
C ALA A 95 -11.56 -25.37 -2.96
N ALA A 96 -12.34 -26.44 -3.17
CA ALA A 96 -12.38 -27.18 -4.43
C ALA A 96 -13.02 -26.35 -5.55
N ALA A 97 -14.10 -25.62 -5.29
CA ALA A 97 -14.75 -24.73 -6.26
C ALA A 97 -13.80 -23.63 -6.74
N ASN A 98 -13.01 -23.08 -5.81
CA ASN A 98 -12.08 -21.98 -6.06
C ASN A 98 -10.63 -22.43 -6.34
N TYR A 99 -10.39 -23.72 -6.38
CA TYR A 99 -9.06 -24.26 -6.62
C TYR A 99 -8.60 -23.94 -8.04
N ASN A 100 -7.41 -23.36 -8.15
CA ASN A 100 -6.78 -23.04 -9.42
C ASN A 100 -7.65 -22.15 -10.32
N HIS A 101 -8.44 -21.23 -9.75
CA HIS A 101 -8.76 -20.00 -10.47
C HIS A 101 -7.43 -19.37 -10.90
N LYS A 102 -7.13 -19.59 -12.17
CA LYS A 102 -6.00 -19.06 -12.90
C LYS A 102 -6.61 -18.17 -13.96
N ILE A 103 -5.98 -17.02 -14.20
CA ILE A 103 -6.46 -15.98 -15.12
C ILE A 103 -7.05 -16.61 -16.38
N VAL A 104 -8.37 -16.49 -16.54
CA VAL A 104 -9.14 -17.20 -17.58
C VAL A 104 -8.92 -16.56 -18.95
N ARG A 105 -8.73 -15.24 -18.97
CA ARG A 105 -8.55 -14.44 -20.18
C ARG A 105 -7.84 -13.14 -19.80
N ILE A 106 -6.84 -12.76 -20.58
CA ILE A 106 -6.21 -11.44 -20.53
C ILE A 106 -6.59 -10.74 -21.82
N GLU A 107 -7.36 -9.67 -21.72
CA GLU A 107 -7.67 -8.81 -22.87
C GLU A 107 -6.70 -7.65 -22.91
N ARG A 108 -5.89 -7.61 -23.96
CA ARG A 108 -5.11 -6.42 -24.27
C ARG A 108 -6.00 -5.43 -24.98
N VAL A 109 -6.12 -4.26 -24.40
CA VAL A 109 -6.91 -3.17 -24.96
C VAL A 109 -5.98 -2.26 -25.74
N ALA A 110 -6.23 -2.11 -27.04
CA ALA A 110 -5.35 -1.39 -27.97
C ALA A 110 -5.37 0.13 -27.77
N LYS A 111 -6.39 0.64 -27.06
CA LYS A 111 -6.50 2.04 -26.65
C LYS A 111 -6.30 2.13 -25.15
N LYS A 112 -5.62 3.18 -24.71
CA LYS A 112 -5.56 3.55 -23.30
C LYS A 112 -7.00 3.79 -22.83
N ILE A 113 -7.39 3.13 -21.76
CA ILE A 113 -8.67 3.34 -21.09
C ILE A 113 -8.35 3.85 -19.70
N ASP A 114 -9.15 4.79 -19.26
CA ASP A 114 -9.02 5.33 -17.93
C ASP A 114 -9.50 4.32 -16.89
N VAL A 115 -8.57 3.79 -16.09
CA VAL A 115 -8.87 2.91 -14.97
C VAL A 115 -9.15 3.77 -13.75
N TYR A 116 -10.37 3.66 -13.23
CA TYR A 116 -10.81 4.29 -11.98
C TYR A 116 -11.28 3.20 -11.02
N ASP A 117 -11.18 3.46 -9.71
CA ASP A 117 -11.73 2.63 -8.65
C ASP A 117 -13.29 2.70 -8.68
N ILE A 118 -13.93 2.10 -9.71
CA ILE A 118 -15.38 1.85 -9.80
C ILE A 118 -15.61 0.37 -10.11
N GLU A 119 -16.60 -0.22 -9.43
CA GLU A 119 -17.15 -1.55 -9.66
C GLU A 119 -17.57 -1.73 -11.13
N VAL A 120 -17.12 -2.81 -11.77
CA VAL A 120 -17.58 -3.18 -13.12
C VAL A 120 -18.85 -4.01 -12.94
N PRO A 121 -19.98 -3.68 -13.61
CA PRO A 121 -21.20 -4.47 -13.52
C PRO A 121 -20.94 -5.96 -13.83
N ASN A 122 -21.44 -6.85 -12.97
CA ASN A 122 -21.20 -8.31 -12.92
C ASN A 122 -19.84 -8.78 -12.38
N THR A 123 -19.06 -7.92 -11.73
CA THR A 123 -17.87 -8.33 -10.99
C THR A 123 -18.08 -8.11 -9.50
N HIS A 124 -17.79 -9.14 -8.70
CA HIS A 124 -17.67 -9.01 -7.25
C HIS A 124 -16.19 -8.79 -6.98
N ASN A 125 -15.79 -7.58 -6.57
CA ASN A 125 -14.92 -7.43 -5.40
C ASN A 125 -14.53 -5.98 -5.11
N PHE A 126 -14.65 -5.66 -3.83
CA PHE A 126 -13.89 -4.65 -3.09
C PHE A 126 -12.72 -5.31 -2.30
N ALA A 127 -11.90 -4.44 -1.70
CA ALA A 127 -10.59 -4.61 -1.02
C ALA A 127 -10.53 -5.61 0.17
N LEU A 128 -9.38 -6.07 0.70
CA LEU A 128 -8.36 -5.35 1.52
C LEU A 128 -7.21 -6.29 1.97
N ALA A 129 -6.06 -5.71 2.37
CA ALA A 129 -5.40 -6.04 3.65
C ALA A 129 -4.40 -4.96 4.15
N SER A 130 -4.76 -4.35 5.28
CA SER A 130 -3.91 -3.81 6.36
C SER A 130 -3.09 -2.51 6.15
N GLY A 131 -3.53 -1.44 6.84
CA GLY A 131 -2.62 -0.63 7.67
C GLY A 131 -2.36 0.83 7.27
N ILE A 132 -3.14 1.73 7.90
CA ILE A 132 -2.97 3.19 8.07
C ILE A 132 -3.38 4.10 6.89
N PHE A 133 -4.20 5.09 7.26
CA PHE A 133 -5.31 5.66 6.51
C PHE A 133 -5.02 7.07 5.95
N VAL A 134 -3.86 7.28 5.31
CA VAL A 134 -3.46 8.65 4.90
C VAL A 134 -3.32 8.83 3.37
N HIS A 135 -3.49 7.80 2.54
CA HIS A 135 -3.07 7.91 1.13
C HIS A 135 -4.09 7.60 0.03
N ASN A 136 -5.39 7.55 0.33
CA ASN A 136 -6.40 7.50 -0.74
C ASN A 136 -6.66 8.87 -1.35
N SER A 137 -6.66 9.95 -0.56
CA SER A 137 -6.92 11.31 -1.06
C SER A 137 -5.88 11.76 -2.08
N ALA A 138 -4.59 11.55 -1.84
CA ALA A 138 -3.54 11.86 -2.81
C ALA A 138 -3.59 10.96 -4.06
N LYS A 139 -3.90 9.67 -3.90
CA LYS A 139 -4.04 8.74 -5.04
C LYS A 139 -5.22 9.15 -5.93
N GLN A 140 -6.33 9.59 -5.34
CA GLN A 140 -7.56 9.99 -6.02
C GLN A 140 -7.52 11.42 -6.57
N GLY A 141 -6.87 12.34 -5.85
CA GLY A 141 -6.78 13.76 -6.21
C GLY A 141 -5.66 14.08 -7.21
N ARG A 142 -4.68 13.18 -7.43
CA ARG A 142 -3.57 13.46 -8.36
C ARG A 142 -4.00 13.50 -9.82
N ASP A 143 -3.28 14.28 -10.61
CA ASP A 143 -3.23 14.07 -12.05
C ASP A 143 -2.37 12.84 -12.36
N ARG A 144 -3.03 11.74 -12.72
CA ARG A 144 -2.37 10.46 -13.05
C ARG A 144 -1.48 10.52 -14.30
N HIS A 145 -1.61 11.54 -15.15
CA HIS A 145 -0.76 11.70 -16.33
C HIS A 145 0.66 12.16 -15.96
N THR A 146 0.78 13.02 -14.95
CA THR A 146 2.04 13.70 -14.62
C THR A 146 2.54 13.46 -13.20
N GLN A 147 1.69 12.96 -12.29
CA GLN A 147 2.01 12.82 -10.88
C GLN A 147 1.96 11.35 -10.46
N ALA A 148 3.05 10.86 -9.86
CA ALA A 148 3.13 9.55 -9.22
C ALA A 148 3.13 9.70 -7.69
N THR A 149 2.47 8.77 -6.99
CA THR A 149 2.44 8.74 -5.51
C THR A 149 3.11 7.48 -5.00
N LEU A 150 4.09 7.62 -4.12
CA LEU A 150 4.73 6.51 -3.41
C LEU A 150 4.38 6.62 -1.92
N PRO A 151 3.47 5.79 -1.40
CA PRO A 151 3.17 5.77 0.02
C PRO A 151 4.35 5.18 0.79
N LEU A 152 4.87 5.93 1.77
CA LEU A 152 5.84 5.41 2.73
C LEU A 152 5.13 5.04 4.03
N ARG A 153 5.39 3.85 4.55
CA ARG A 153 4.76 3.36 5.78
C ARG A 153 5.67 3.49 6.98
N GLY A 154 5.13 4.06 8.05
CA GLY A 154 5.84 4.23 9.32
C GLY A 154 6.98 5.26 9.23
N LYS A 155 7.81 5.31 10.27
CA LYS A 155 8.98 6.19 10.30
C LYS A 155 10.07 5.62 9.41
N VAL A 156 10.61 6.46 8.53
CA VAL A 156 11.74 6.10 7.65
C VAL A 156 12.93 5.69 8.51
N LEU A 157 13.69 4.69 8.06
CA LEU A 157 14.89 4.26 8.77
C LEU A 157 15.90 5.42 8.80
N ASN A 158 16.37 5.78 9.99
CA ASN A 158 17.46 6.75 10.12
C ASN A 158 18.74 6.12 9.56
N VAL A 159 19.16 6.61 8.39
CA VAL A 159 20.32 6.07 7.67
C VAL A 159 21.66 6.48 8.27
N GLU A 160 21.72 7.58 9.01
CA GLU A 160 22.95 8.03 9.68
C GLU A 160 23.44 7.03 10.73
N ARG A 161 22.48 6.43 11.43
CA ARG A 161 22.73 5.46 12.50
C ARG A 161 22.67 4.01 12.02
N ALA A 162 22.23 3.78 10.78
CA ALA A 162 22.03 2.45 10.25
C ALA A 162 23.21 2.03 9.37
N ARG A 163 23.58 0.75 9.47
CA ARG A 163 24.56 0.16 8.57
C ARG A 163 23.96 -0.05 7.18
N LEU A 164 24.82 -0.05 6.16
CA LEU A 164 24.43 -0.12 4.74
C LEU A 164 23.60 -1.37 4.40
N ASP A 165 23.91 -2.51 5.01
CA ASP A 165 23.15 -3.77 4.89
C ASP A 165 21.69 -3.63 5.36
N LYS A 166 21.47 -2.87 6.45
CA LYS A 166 20.13 -2.60 6.98
C LYS A 166 19.34 -1.64 6.08
N ILE A 167 20.02 -0.68 5.48
CA ILE A 167 19.44 0.25 4.48
C ILE A 167 18.98 -0.55 3.26
N LEU A 168 19.85 -1.41 2.74
CA LEU A 168 19.59 -2.26 1.58
C LEU A 168 18.61 -3.39 1.85
N THR A 169 18.21 -3.66 3.08
CA THR A 169 17.16 -4.66 3.41
C THR A 169 15.81 -4.01 3.71
N ASN A 170 15.76 -2.70 3.94
CA ASN A 170 14.54 -1.96 4.20
C ASN A 170 13.65 -1.85 2.94
N ASN A 171 12.41 -2.32 3.04
CA ASN A 171 11.48 -2.37 1.89
C ASN A 171 11.03 -0.97 1.42
N GLU A 172 10.88 -0.01 2.33
CA GLU A 172 10.46 1.35 1.99
C GLU A 172 11.56 2.07 1.19
N LEU A 173 12.82 1.97 1.65
CA LEU A 173 13.97 2.54 0.95
C LEU A 173 14.22 1.84 -0.39
N LYS A 174 14.12 0.52 -0.46
CA LYS A 174 14.17 -0.20 -1.74
C LYS A 174 13.12 0.31 -2.72
N SER A 175 11.88 0.46 -2.25
CA SER A 175 10.78 0.93 -3.09
C SER A 175 11.04 2.34 -3.61
N LEU A 176 11.58 3.23 -2.78
CA LEU A 176 11.99 4.58 -3.18
C LEU A 176 13.10 4.56 -4.24
N ILE A 177 14.16 3.78 -4.03
CA ILE A 177 15.29 3.65 -4.97
C ILE A 177 14.79 3.12 -6.33
N ILE A 178 13.96 2.07 -6.32
CA ILE A 178 13.36 1.50 -7.53
C ILE A 178 12.45 2.51 -8.23
N ALA A 179 11.70 3.30 -7.46
CA ALA A 179 10.83 4.35 -8.03
C ALA A 179 11.65 5.44 -8.72
N MET A 180 12.73 5.92 -8.11
CA MET A 180 13.63 6.93 -8.70
C MET A 180 14.39 6.40 -9.92
N GLY A 181 14.78 5.12 -9.91
CA GLY A 181 15.50 4.48 -11.02
C GLY A 181 17.01 4.75 -11.05
N THR A 182 17.54 5.47 -10.06
CA THR A 182 18.91 5.97 -10.03
C THR A 182 19.92 5.02 -9.39
N ASN A 183 19.51 3.86 -8.87
CA ASN A 183 20.32 3.02 -7.95
C ASN A 183 20.81 3.83 -6.72
N ILE A 184 21.78 3.31 -5.96
CA ILE A 184 22.33 3.93 -4.74
C ILE A 184 23.84 3.65 -4.62
N GLY A 185 24.57 4.52 -3.92
CA GLY A 185 26.00 4.34 -3.64
C GLY A 185 26.84 4.46 -4.91
N GLU A 186 27.84 3.59 -5.07
CA GLU A 186 28.75 3.62 -6.22
C GLU A 186 28.07 3.38 -7.58
N GLN A 187 26.89 2.76 -7.58
CA GLN A 187 26.10 2.51 -8.79
C GLN A 187 25.10 3.63 -9.09
N PHE A 188 25.10 4.70 -8.28
CA PHE A 188 24.19 5.82 -8.46
C PHE A 188 24.41 6.50 -9.82
N ASP A 189 23.32 6.72 -10.55
CA ASP A 189 23.32 7.34 -11.87
C ASP A 189 22.10 8.25 -12.02
N ILE A 190 22.33 9.55 -11.93
CA ILE A 190 21.28 10.57 -12.04
C ILE A 190 20.66 10.64 -13.44
N THR A 191 21.36 10.20 -14.49
CA THR A 191 20.82 10.23 -15.86
C THR A 191 19.63 9.29 -16.04
N LYS A 192 19.50 8.30 -15.15
CA LYS A 192 18.38 7.34 -15.10
C LYS A 192 17.23 7.80 -14.22
N LEU A 193 17.30 9.01 -13.67
CA LEU A 193 16.25 9.57 -12.84
C LEU A 193 14.92 9.62 -13.61
N ARG A 194 13.92 8.92 -13.07
CA ARG A 194 12.60 8.80 -13.70
C ARG A 194 11.69 10.00 -13.46
N TYR A 195 11.99 10.77 -12.42
CA TYR A 195 11.19 11.91 -11.99
C TYR A 195 12.09 13.10 -11.64
N ASN A 196 12.04 14.16 -12.45
CA ASN A 196 12.80 15.39 -12.21
C ASN A 196 12.29 16.19 -11.00
N ARG A 197 11.12 15.85 -10.46
CA ARG A 197 10.54 16.48 -9.28
C ARG A 197 10.14 15.42 -8.27
N ILE A 198 10.89 15.33 -7.19
CA ILE A 198 10.60 14.48 -6.04
C ILE A 198 10.05 15.40 -4.95
N ILE A 199 8.75 15.30 -4.69
CA ILE A 199 8.05 16.16 -3.75
C ILE A 199 7.83 15.40 -2.44
N ILE A 200 8.48 15.85 -1.37
CA ILE A 200 8.24 15.40 -0.01
C ILE A 200 6.94 16.04 0.47
N MET A 201 5.92 15.21 0.67
CA MET A 201 4.60 15.62 1.14
C MET A 201 4.30 14.86 2.43
N THR A 202 4.57 15.50 3.57
CA THR A 202 4.35 14.97 4.92
C THR A 202 3.33 15.83 5.65
N ASP A 203 2.74 15.29 6.72
CA ASP A 203 1.83 16.03 7.59
C ASP A 203 2.49 17.27 8.21
N ALA A 204 1.66 18.25 8.57
CA ALA A 204 2.09 19.52 9.15
C ALA A 204 2.39 19.44 10.66
N ASP A 205 2.34 18.24 11.22
CA ASP A 205 2.59 17.96 12.63
C ASP A 205 4.08 17.68 12.93
N VAL A 206 4.34 17.34 14.19
CA VAL A 206 5.70 17.03 14.70
C VAL A 206 6.24 15.75 14.09
N ASP A 207 5.39 14.74 13.87
CA ASP A 207 5.80 13.46 13.28
C ASP A 207 6.12 13.60 11.79
N GLY A 208 5.35 14.39 11.04
CA GLY A 208 5.63 14.75 9.65
C GLY A 208 6.95 15.51 9.52
N SER A 209 7.24 16.41 10.46
CA SER A 209 8.56 17.08 10.53
C SER A 209 9.71 16.10 10.77
N HIS A 210 9.52 15.09 11.63
CA HIS A 210 10.51 14.04 11.85
C HIS A 210 10.73 13.17 10.59
N ILE A 211 9.66 12.74 9.92
CA ILE A 211 9.74 11.97 8.66
C ILE A 211 10.47 12.80 7.59
N ARG A 212 10.15 14.09 7.48
CA ARG A 212 10.81 15.01 6.55
C ARG A 212 12.31 15.07 6.82
N THR A 213 12.73 15.22 8.08
CA THR A 213 14.16 15.21 8.44
C THR A 213 14.83 13.90 8.02
N LEU A 214 14.23 12.75 8.31
CA LEU A 214 14.79 11.44 7.95
C LEU A 214 14.96 11.25 6.43
N LEU A 215 14.00 11.74 5.64
CA LEU A 215 14.08 11.74 4.18
C LEU A 215 15.17 12.69 3.67
N LEU A 216 15.29 13.89 4.25
CA LEU A 216 16.35 14.83 3.90
C LEU A 216 17.73 14.27 4.25
N THR A 217 17.89 13.62 5.40
CA THR A 217 19.13 12.91 5.74
C THR A 217 19.45 11.81 4.72
N LEU A 218 18.45 11.03 4.29
CA LEU A 218 18.63 10.03 3.24
C LEU A 218 19.13 10.66 1.94
N PHE A 219 18.47 11.72 1.48
CA PHE A 219 18.86 12.41 0.24
C PHE A 219 20.25 13.04 0.36
N PHE A 220 20.57 13.65 1.49
CA PHE A 220 21.88 14.26 1.72
C PHE A 220 23.01 13.23 1.81
N ARG A 221 22.77 12.05 2.37
CA ARG A 221 23.81 11.02 2.51
C ARG A 221 24.05 10.19 1.27
N TYR A 222 23.00 9.90 0.49
CA TYR A 222 23.09 8.93 -0.60
C TYR A 222 22.69 9.48 -1.97
N PHE A 223 22.12 10.68 -2.04
CA PHE A 223 21.58 11.27 -3.26
C PHE A 223 21.88 12.77 -3.38
N GLN A 224 23.11 13.18 -3.04
CA GLN A 224 23.51 14.60 -3.04
C GLN A 224 23.23 15.29 -4.37
N ASP A 225 23.45 14.59 -5.49
CA ASP A 225 23.20 15.14 -6.82
C ASP A 225 21.73 15.54 -7.05
N LEU A 226 20.78 14.86 -6.39
CA LEU A 226 19.36 15.25 -6.47
C LEU A 226 19.09 16.58 -5.75
N LEU A 227 19.85 16.88 -4.70
CA LEU A 227 19.73 18.14 -3.96
C LEU A 227 20.42 19.27 -4.73
N THR A 228 21.65 19.06 -5.21
CA THR A 228 22.42 20.08 -5.94
C THR A 228 21.78 20.45 -7.28
N GLN A 229 21.15 19.49 -7.97
CA GLN A 229 20.40 19.75 -9.21
C GLN A 229 18.97 20.24 -8.98
N GLY A 230 18.53 20.42 -7.72
CA GLY A 230 17.23 21.00 -7.40
C GLY A 230 16.03 20.11 -7.73
N HIS A 231 16.19 18.78 -7.62
CA HIS A 231 15.12 17.81 -7.86
C HIS A 231 14.24 17.55 -6.64
N ILE A 232 14.67 17.92 -5.44
CA ILE A 232 13.94 17.70 -4.19
C ILE A 232 13.13 18.93 -3.83
N PHE A 233 11.83 18.72 -3.58
CA PHE A 233 10.87 19.75 -3.20
C PHE A 233 10.15 19.34 -1.92
N ILE A 234 9.66 20.31 -1.15
CA ILE A 234 8.79 20.09 0.01
C ILE A 234 7.45 20.76 -0.28
N ALA A 235 6.37 19.99 -0.25
CA ALA A 235 5.03 20.55 -0.36
C ALA A 235 4.66 21.32 0.92
N GLN A 236 3.89 22.39 0.76
CA GLN A 236 3.37 23.18 1.88
C GLN A 236 1.84 23.08 1.91
N PRO A 237 1.28 22.12 2.66
CA PRO A 237 -0.16 22.05 2.86
C PRO A 237 -0.69 23.25 3.66
N PRO A 238 -1.97 23.65 3.45
CA PRO A 238 -2.60 24.67 4.27
C PRO A 238 -2.82 24.15 5.69
N LEU A 239 -2.75 25.06 6.67
CA LEU A 239 -3.04 24.76 8.07
C LEU A 239 -4.51 25.04 8.41
N PHE A 240 -5.16 25.96 7.69
CA PHE A 240 -6.55 26.33 7.92
C PHE A 240 -7.30 26.53 6.60
N SER A 241 -8.61 26.28 6.63
CA SER A 241 -9.55 26.78 5.63
C SER A 241 -10.56 27.69 6.28
N ILE A 242 -10.86 28.80 5.63
CA ILE A 242 -11.89 29.74 6.04
C ILE A 242 -12.99 29.70 4.99
N ARG A 243 -14.20 29.32 5.38
CA ARG A 243 -15.37 29.28 4.50
C ARG A 243 -16.31 30.43 4.82
N GLN A 244 -16.69 31.19 3.79
CA GLN A 244 -17.73 32.22 3.85
C GLN A 244 -18.76 31.94 2.75
N GLY A 245 -19.90 31.34 3.12
CA GLY A 245 -20.88 30.89 2.13
C GLY A 245 -20.29 29.81 1.20
N LYS A 246 -20.07 30.16 -0.07
CA LYS A 246 -19.46 29.27 -1.08
C LYS A 246 -17.96 29.47 -1.26
N ASP A 247 -17.42 30.59 -0.78
CA ASP A 247 -16.02 30.93 -0.96
C ASP A 247 -15.17 30.24 0.11
N VAL A 248 -14.05 29.66 -0.30
CA VAL A 248 -13.07 29.00 0.59
C VAL A 248 -11.71 29.65 0.38
N GLU A 249 -11.14 30.16 1.47
CA GLU A 249 -9.79 30.73 1.49
C GLU A 249 -8.85 29.82 2.31
N TRP A 250 -7.71 29.48 1.72
CA TRP A 250 -6.71 28.57 2.30
C TRP A 250 -5.58 29.34 2.96
N ILE A 251 -5.30 29.04 4.22
CA ILE A 251 -4.30 29.74 5.04
C ILE A 251 -3.19 28.77 5.44
N TYR A 252 -1.94 29.17 5.21
CA TYR A 252 -0.75 28.31 5.32
C TYR A 252 0.10 28.56 6.57
N ASN A 253 -0.18 29.62 7.34
CA ASN A 253 0.51 29.93 8.59
C ASN A 253 -0.43 30.67 9.56
N GLU A 254 -0.08 30.67 10.85
CA GLU A 254 -0.87 31.32 11.90
C GLU A 254 -0.87 32.85 11.74
N GLU A 255 0.22 33.44 11.25
CA GLU A 255 0.32 34.89 11.01
C GLU A 255 -0.74 35.39 10.02
N LYS A 256 -0.92 34.69 8.88
CA LYS A 256 -1.95 35.05 7.90
C LYS A 256 -3.35 34.83 8.44
N LEU A 257 -3.55 33.86 9.33
CA LEU A 257 -4.84 33.68 10.00
C LEU A 257 -5.17 34.89 10.87
N GLU A 258 -4.19 35.38 11.64
CA GLU A 258 -4.35 36.56 12.50
C GLU A 258 -4.54 37.84 11.67
N GLU A 259 -3.81 38.01 10.56
CA GLU A 259 -4.04 39.09 9.61
C GLU A 259 -5.45 39.05 9.01
N PHE A 260 -5.92 37.86 8.63
CA PHE A 260 -7.27 37.66 8.11
C PHE A 260 -8.33 38.04 9.14
N LYS A 261 -8.19 37.56 10.39
CA LYS A 261 -9.10 37.91 11.50
C LYS A 261 -9.15 39.42 11.73
N LYS A 262 -7.99 40.10 11.73
CA LYS A 262 -7.88 41.56 11.88
C LYS A 262 -8.56 42.30 10.74
N LYS A 263 -8.31 41.89 9.49
CA LYS A 263 -8.88 42.52 8.28
C LYS A 263 -10.41 42.42 8.27
N MET A 264 -10.94 41.26 8.61
CA MET A 264 -12.38 40.99 8.61
C MET A 264 -13.08 41.42 9.90
N LYS A 265 -12.33 41.91 10.90
CA LYS A 265 -12.82 42.28 12.24
C LYS A 265 -13.62 41.14 12.89
N ILE A 266 -13.11 39.91 12.76
CA ILE A 266 -13.71 38.71 13.32
C ILE A 266 -13.32 38.64 14.80
N THR A 267 -14.31 38.58 15.67
CA THR A 267 -14.13 38.27 17.09
C THR A 267 -14.27 36.77 17.33
N ASP A 268 -13.67 36.22 18.40
CA ASP A 268 -13.77 34.78 18.71
C ASP A 268 -15.22 34.29 18.86
N ASP A 269 -16.16 35.21 19.19
CA ASP A 269 -17.60 34.94 19.26
C ASP A 269 -18.27 34.69 17.89
N ASP A 270 -17.67 35.16 16.79
CA ASP A 270 -18.17 34.92 15.42
C ASP A 270 -17.63 33.59 14.83
N LEU A 271 -16.69 32.94 15.54
CA LEU A 271 -16.11 31.67 15.15
C LEU A 271 -17.01 30.54 15.65
N THR A 272 -17.87 30.01 14.78
CA THR A 272 -18.42 28.68 15.01
C THR A 272 -17.28 27.67 14.90
N ALA A 273 -16.80 27.17 16.04
CA ALA A 273 -15.94 26.00 16.09
C ALA A 273 -16.76 24.80 15.59
N VAL A 274 -16.77 24.56 14.27
CA VAL A 274 -17.39 23.38 13.68
C VAL A 274 -16.43 22.20 13.92
N ALA A 275 -16.37 21.75 15.17
CA ALA A 275 -15.68 20.52 15.55
C ALA A 275 -16.65 19.33 15.62
N GLU A 276 -17.98 19.55 15.65
CA GLU A 276 -18.92 18.45 15.97
C GLU A 276 -20.02 18.16 14.92
N GLU A 277 -20.31 19.03 13.95
CA GLU A 277 -21.49 18.83 13.06
C GLU A 277 -21.19 18.22 11.67
N ALA A 278 -19.92 18.07 11.27
CA ALA A 278 -19.56 17.60 9.92
C ALA A 278 -19.85 16.09 9.66
N ALA A 279 -20.33 15.34 10.66
CA ALA A 279 -20.65 13.92 10.52
C ALA A 279 -22.08 13.62 10.00
N ALA A 280 -22.99 14.61 9.94
CA ALA A 280 -24.43 14.31 9.90
C ALA A 280 -25.24 14.80 8.69
N SER A 281 -24.69 15.54 7.71
CA SER A 281 -25.54 16.07 6.64
C SER A 281 -24.84 16.20 5.28
N ASN A 282 -24.78 15.09 4.55
CA ASN A 282 -24.57 15.10 3.10
C ASN A 282 -25.71 14.34 2.41
N GLU A 283 -26.95 14.80 2.59
CA GLU A 283 -28.07 14.45 1.73
C GLU A 283 -29.00 15.67 1.55
N ALA A 284 -29.49 15.83 0.31
CA ALA A 284 -30.61 16.65 -0.17
C ALA A 284 -30.35 18.04 -0.83
N LYS A 285 -30.28 17.95 -2.16
CA LYS A 285 -30.79 18.79 -3.28
C LYS A 285 -31.66 20.05 -3.04
N GLU A 286 -31.40 21.02 -3.93
CA GLU A 286 -32.26 21.99 -4.66
C GLU A 286 -33.63 22.43 -4.09
N LYS A 287 -33.85 23.76 -3.93
CA LYS A 287 -34.72 24.60 -4.79
C LYS A 287 -34.86 26.09 -4.34
N ASN A 288 -35.02 26.91 -5.37
CA ASN A 288 -35.38 28.33 -5.57
C ASN A 288 -36.13 29.22 -4.53
N GLU A 289 -35.86 30.52 -4.72
CA GLU A 289 -36.74 31.73 -4.71
C GLU A 289 -36.65 32.81 -3.57
N THR A 290 -36.02 33.92 -3.97
CA THR A 290 -36.24 35.38 -3.78
C THR A 290 -36.73 36.08 -2.49
N LYS A 291 -35.93 37.13 -2.15
CA LYS A 291 -36.19 38.46 -1.52
C LYS A 291 -36.34 38.55 0.01
N GLU A 292 -35.31 39.11 0.68
CA GLU A 292 -35.26 40.51 1.15
C GLU A 292 -33.91 40.85 1.80
N LYS A 293 -33.53 42.14 1.77
CA LYS A 293 -32.25 42.68 2.24
C LYS A 293 -32.12 42.60 3.77
N VAL A 294 -31.20 41.77 4.24
CA VAL A 294 -30.55 41.93 5.56
C VAL A 294 -29.06 41.74 5.37
N VAL A 295 -28.27 42.80 5.61
CA VAL A 295 -26.81 42.71 5.67
C VAL A 295 -26.45 42.10 7.03
N SER A 296 -26.53 40.79 7.15
CA SER A 296 -25.95 40.06 8.29
C SER A 296 -24.56 39.60 7.90
N ARG A 297 -23.54 40.12 8.57
CA ARG A 297 -22.12 39.70 8.48
C ARG A 297 -22.05 38.17 8.37
N GLY A 298 -21.60 37.65 7.23
CA GLY A 298 -21.57 36.22 6.97
C GLY A 298 -20.69 35.51 8.00
N LYS A 299 -21.26 34.57 8.75
CA LYS A 299 -20.54 33.72 9.70
C LYS A 299 -19.39 33.00 8.97
N PHE A 300 -18.17 33.15 9.46
CA PHE A 300 -17.00 32.47 8.94
C PHE A 300 -16.84 31.12 9.63
N VAL A 301 -16.67 30.05 8.86
CA VAL A 301 -16.34 28.73 9.39
C VAL A 301 -14.85 28.50 9.20
N ILE A 302 -14.10 28.37 10.30
CA ILE A 302 -12.67 28.08 10.28
C ILE A 302 -12.46 26.62 10.65
N GLN A 303 -11.79 25.87 9.77
CA GLN A 303 -11.35 24.51 10.01
C GLN A 303 -9.82 24.47 10.04
N ARG A 304 -9.26 23.78 11.04
CA ARG A 304 -7.81 23.52 11.14
C ARG A 304 -7.50 22.12 10.64
N TYR A 305 -6.43 21.98 9.87
CA TYR A 305 -5.89 20.70 9.42
C TYR A 305 -4.63 20.37 10.22
N LYS A 306 -4.60 19.20 10.85
CA LYS A 306 -3.39 18.68 11.53
C LYS A 306 -2.58 17.76 10.63
N GLY A 307 -3.23 17.08 9.70
CA GLY A 307 -2.59 16.18 8.75
C GLY A 307 -3.30 16.15 7.40
N LEU A 308 -2.59 15.65 6.39
CA LEU A 308 -3.08 15.51 5.02
C LEU A 308 -4.28 14.54 4.93
N GLY A 309 -4.39 13.60 5.87
CA GLY A 309 -5.50 12.66 5.96
C GLY A 309 -6.85 13.29 6.33
N GLU A 310 -6.85 14.52 6.83
CA GLU A 310 -8.07 15.29 7.16
C GLU A 310 -8.62 16.02 5.93
N MET A 311 -7.89 16.00 4.80
CA MET A 311 -8.29 16.63 3.55
C MET A 311 -8.92 15.61 2.59
N ASN A 312 -10.01 16.02 1.96
CA ASN A 312 -10.59 15.24 0.87
C ASN A 312 -9.71 15.35 -0.41
N PRO A 313 -9.91 14.50 -1.43
CA PRO A 313 -9.10 14.52 -2.65
C PRO A 313 -9.09 15.86 -3.39
N GLU A 314 -10.23 16.55 -3.45
CA GLU A 314 -10.40 17.82 -4.16
C GLU A 314 -9.64 18.95 -3.46
N GLN A 315 -9.78 19.05 -2.14
CA GLN A 315 -9.05 20.00 -1.30
C GLN A 315 -7.56 19.80 -1.43
N LEU A 316 -7.09 18.55 -1.39
CA LEU A 316 -5.68 18.23 -1.54
C LEU A 316 -5.16 18.62 -2.93
N TRP A 317 -5.95 18.36 -3.98
CA TRP A 317 -5.64 18.78 -5.34
C TRP A 317 -5.49 20.29 -5.45
N GLU A 318 -6.51 21.05 -5.06
CA GLU A 318 -6.56 22.51 -5.18
C GLU A 318 -5.42 23.20 -4.43
N THR A 319 -5.00 22.64 -3.29
CA THR A 319 -4.09 23.34 -2.37
C THR A 319 -2.63 22.92 -2.49
N THR A 320 -2.37 21.64 -2.79
CA THR A 320 -1.01 21.06 -2.70
C THR A 320 -0.52 20.36 -3.94
N MET A 321 -1.43 19.87 -4.80
CA MET A 321 -1.03 19.04 -5.94
C MET A 321 -1.14 19.79 -7.27
N ASN A 322 -2.12 20.68 -7.43
CA ASN A 322 -2.34 21.46 -8.64
C ASN A 322 -1.15 22.41 -8.91
N PRO A 323 -0.41 22.27 -10.03
CA PRO A 323 0.71 23.15 -10.36
C PRO A 323 0.39 24.64 -10.41
N GLU A 324 -0.86 25.04 -10.64
CA GLU A 324 -1.29 26.44 -10.74
C GLU A 324 -1.40 27.14 -9.38
N HIS A 325 -1.63 26.37 -8.30
CA HIS A 325 -1.93 26.92 -6.97
C HIS A 325 -1.03 26.39 -5.86
N ARG A 326 -0.35 25.26 -6.08
CA ARG A 326 0.47 24.62 -5.05
C ARG A 326 1.67 25.47 -4.66
N LEU A 327 2.01 25.39 -3.38
CA LEU A 327 3.22 25.97 -2.83
C LEU A 327 4.27 24.88 -2.59
N LEU A 328 5.40 24.96 -3.30
CA LEU A 328 6.54 24.07 -3.15
C LEU A 328 7.77 24.86 -2.71
N LYS A 329 8.52 24.33 -1.76
CA LYS A 329 9.87 24.81 -1.42
C LYS A 329 10.90 23.93 -2.11
N ILE A 330 11.84 24.52 -2.82
CA ILE A 330 12.98 23.79 -3.40
C ILE A 330 13.99 23.58 -2.28
N VAL A 331 14.53 22.36 -2.17
CA VAL A 331 15.60 22.07 -1.21
C VAL A 331 16.93 22.32 -1.88
N THR A 332 17.74 23.20 -1.29
CA THR A 332 19.09 23.53 -1.74
C THR A 332 20.09 23.33 -0.60
N VAL A 333 21.33 23.02 -0.94
CA VAL A 333 22.45 22.94 0.01
C VAL A 333 23.39 24.10 -0.29
N GLU A 334 23.45 25.08 0.60
CA GLU A 334 24.34 26.24 0.44
C GLU A 334 25.79 25.90 0.80
N ASP A 335 25.96 25.20 1.92
CA ASP A 335 27.26 24.82 2.47
C ASP A 335 27.22 23.35 2.88
N ALA A 336 27.90 22.50 2.12
CA ALA A 336 27.89 21.07 2.34
C ALA A 336 28.64 20.66 3.61
N GLU A 337 29.63 21.43 4.07
CA GLU A 337 30.37 21.14 5.31
C GLU A 337 29.50 21.43 6.52
N LYS A 338 28.84 22.59 6.57
CA LYS A 338 27.89 22.90 7.65
C LYS A 338 26.69 21.94 7.65
N ALA A 339 26.18 21.58 6.48
CA ALA A 339 25.10 20.62 6.37
C ALA A 339 25.50 19.21 6.87
N ASN A 340 26.79 18.87 6.85
CA ASN A 340 27.31 17.60 7.35
C ASN A 340 27.47 17.57 8.88
N GLU A 341 27.65 18.73 9.52
CA GLU A 341 27.76 18.87 10.98
C GLU A 341 26.40 18.80 11.71
N ILE A 342 25.29 19.03 10.99
CA ILE A 342 23.91 19.02 11.47
C ILE A 342 23.28 17.65 11.27
#